data_AF-A0A329CRM4-F1
#
_entry.id   AF-A0A329CRM4-F1
#
_cell.length_a   1.000
_cell.length_b   1.000
_cell.length_c   1.000
_cell.angle_alpha   90.00
_cell.angle_beta   90.00
_cell.angle_gamma   90.00
#
_symmetry.space_group_name_H-M   'P 1'
#
loop_
_entity.id
_entity.type
_entity.pdbx_description
1 polymer ?
#
loop_
_entity_poly.entity_id
_entity_poly.type
_entity_poly.pdbx_seq_one_letter_code
_entity_poly.pdbx_strand_id
1 'polypeptide(L)'
;MKARSEHFRVHQGDQIDLQKWPTKARPVYASKHDYKKHLAEHVARLSAQQQLFYASNRHAILLIFQAMDAAGKDGAIRHVMSGVNPQGCQVFSFRHPSAIELEHDFLWCSTRDLPERGRIGIFNRSYYEEVQIVRVHPEILRNEGLRMLNDGKVWKNRYRSIVDL
;
A
#
# COMPACT_ATOMS: atom_id res chain seq x y z
N MET A 1 9.11 -12.07 -21.56
CA MET A 1 9.53 -10.64 -21.48
C MET A 1 9.52 -10.23 -20.02
N LYS A 2 10.52 -9.49 -19.52
CA LYS A 2 10.52 -9.01 -18.14
C LYS A 2 9.78 -7.67 -18.06
N ALA A 3 8.86 -7.52 -17.12
CA ALA A 3 8.24 -6.23 -16.86
C ALA A 3 9.32 -5.20 -16.49
N ARG A 4 9.32 -4.04 -17.13
CA ARG A 4 10.19 -2.91 -16.75
C ARG A 4 9.51 -2.15 -15.63
N SER A 5 9.86 -2.48 -14.38
CA SER A 5 9.28 -1.86 -13.18
C SER A 5 9.52 -0.34 -13.13
N GLU A 6 10.59 0.14 -13.76
CA GLU A 6 10.91 1.57 -13.86
C GLU A 6 9.79 2.40 -14.49
N HIS A 7 9.03 1.83 -15.43
CA HIS A 7 7.91 2.53 -16.07
C HIS A 7 6.73 2.79 -15.13
N PHE A 8 6.69 2.12 -13.97
CA PHE A 8 5.63 2.26 -12.97
C PHE A 8 6.07 3.02 -11.73
N ARG A 9 7.33 3.49 -11.70
CA ARG A 9 7.89 4.21 -10.56
C ARG A 9 7.64 5.71 -10.73
N VAL A 10 7.11 6.33 -9.69
CA VAL A 10 7.07 7.79 -9.54
C VAL A 10 8.32 8.22 -8.76
N HIS A 11 9.05 9.21 -9.28
CA HIS A 11 10.23 9.78 -8.65
C HIS A 11 9.88 11.02 -7.82
N GLN A 12 10.74 11.33 -6.85
CA GLN A 12 10.59 12.53 -6.04
C GLN A 12 10.66 13.78 -6.94
N GLY A 13 9.68 14.65 -6.81
CA GLY A 13 9.57 15.89 -7.59
C GLY A 13 8.82 15.74 -8.92
N ASP A 14 8.45 14.52 -9.32
CA ASP A 14 7.63 14.30 -10.51
C ASP A 14 6.28 15.03 -10.38
N GLN A 15 5.90 15.75 -11.42
CA GLN A 15 4.54 16.24 -11.56
C GLN A 15 3.69 15.15 -12.23
N ILE A 16 2.69 14.65 -11.49
CA ILE A 16 1.84 13.56 -11.95
C ILE A 16 0.54 14.10 -12.53
N ASP A 17 0.32 13.78 -13.80
CA ASP A 17 -0.96 13.90 -14.48
C ASP A 17 -1.46 12.50 -14.83
N LEU A 18 -2.39 11.97 -14.03
CA LEU A 18 -2.91 10.62 -14.17
C LEU A 18 -3.58 10.37 -15.53
N GLN A 19 -4.02 11.40 -16.25
CA GLN A 19 -4.61 11.24 -17.59
C GLN A 19 -3.57 10.72 -18.60
N LYS A 20 -2.28 10.99 -18.35
CA LYS A 20 -1.16 10.54 -19.19
C LYS A 20 -0.68 9.13 -18.83
N TRP A 21 -1.18 8.54 -17.74
CA TRP A 21 -0.77 7.22 -17.27
C TRP A 21 -1.75 6.15 -17.76
N PRO A 22 -1.30 5.20 -18.60
CA PRO A 22 -2.21 4.20 -19.16
C PRO A 22 -2.72 3.25 -18.07
N THR A 23 -4.04 3.06 -17.99
CA THR A 23 -4.69 2.12 -17.05
C THR A 23 -4.61 0.67 -17.53
N LYS A 24 -4.24 0.45 -18.80
CA LYS A 24 -3.99 -0.87 -19.39
C LYS A 24 -2.49 -1.01 -19.68
N ALA A 25 -1.80 -1.81 -18.88
CA ALA A 25 -0.41 -2.14 -19.13
C ALA A 25 -0.26 -2.99 -20.41
N ARG A 26 0.84 -2.81 -21.14
CA ARG A 26 1.20 -3.70 -22.24
C ARG A 26 1.40 -5.12 -21.68
N PRO A 27 0.85 -6.17 -22.32
CA PRO A 27 1.06 -7.54 -21.87
C PRO A 27 2.55 -7.88 -21.79
N VAL A 28 2.97 -8.46 -20.67
CA VAL A 28 4.33 -8.99 -20.46
C VAL A 28 4.40 -10.51 -20.70
N TYR A 29 3.31 -11.07 -21.23
CA TYR A 29 3.11 -12.48 -21.50
C TYR A 29 2.51 -12.65 -22.90
N ALA A 30 2.78 -13.79 -23.55
CA ALA A 30 2.29 -14.07 -24.90
C ALA A 30 0.85 -14.63 -24.92
N SER A 31 0.44 -15.30 -23.84
CA SER A 31 -0.89 -15.92 -23.73
C SER A 31 -1.30 -16.06 -22.26
N LYS A 32 -2.57 -16.43 -22.02
CA LYS A 32 -3.07 -16.74 -20.67
C LYS A 32 -2.32 -17.92 -20.02
N HIS A 33 -1.87 -18.89 -20.83
CA HIS A 33 -1.06 -20.01 -20.34
C HIS A 33 0.34 -19.54 -19.92
N ASP A 34 0.98 -18.72 -20.76
CA ASP A 34 2.29 -18.12 -20.48
C ASP A 34 2.26 -17.23 -19.22
N TYR A 35 1.19 -16.45 -19.05
CA TYR A 35 0.94 -15.68 -17.83
C TYR A 35 0.91 -16.57 -16.57
N LYS A 36 0.13 -17.66 -16.59
CA LYS A 36 0.01 -18.57 -15.45
C LYS A 36 1.35 -19.21 -15.10
N LYS A 37 2.14 -19.56 -16.12
CA LYS A 37 3.49 -20.10 -15.95
C LYS A 37 4.41 -19.09 -15.27
N HIS A 38 4.52 -17.87 -15.78
CA HIS A 38 5.34 -16.82 -15.17
C HIS A 38 4.89 -16.49 -13.74
N LEU A 39 3.58 -16.43 -13.48
CA LEU A 39 3.06 -16.20 -12.14
C LEU A 39 3.51 -17.30 -11.16
N ALA A 40 3.37 -18.57 -11.55
CA ALA A 40 3.79 -19.69 -10.71
C ALA A 40 5.30 -19.65 -10.42
N GLU A 41 6.13 -19.37 -11.44
CA GLU A 41 7.57 -19.21 -11.28
C GLU A 41 7.94 -18.06 -10.33
N HIS A 42 7.25 -16.92 -10.43
CA HIS A 42 7.48 -15.77 -9.55
C HIS A 42 7.03 -16.03 -8.12
N VAL A 43 5.89 -16.68 -7.92
CA VAL A 43 5.39 -17.07 -6.60
C VAL A 43 6.35 -18.05 -5.91
N ALA A 44 6.87 -19.05 -6.64
CA ALA A 44 7.86 -19.98 -6.09
C ALA A 44 9.15 -19.27 -5.68
N ARG A 45 9.64 -18.34 -6.50
CA ARG A 45 10.82 -17.52 -6.17
C ARG A 45 10.57 -16.62 -4.96
N LEU A 46 9.42 -15.96 -4.91
CA LEU A 46 9.02 -15.12 -3.77
C LEU A 46 8.99 -15.95 -2.48
N SER A 47 8.45 -17.17 -2.52
CA SER A 47 8.40 -18.09 -1.38
C SER A 47 9.81 -18.39 -0.84
N ALA A 48 10.74 -18.80 -1.71
CA ALA A 48 12.12 -19.08 -1.31
C ALA A 48 12.83 -17.85 -0.74
N GLN A 49 12.62 -16.67 -1.35
CA GLN A 49 13.19 -15.42 -0.84
C GLN A 49 12.58 -15.02 0.50
N GLN A 50 11.28 -15.21 0.69
CA GLN A 50 10.58 -14.88 1.93
C GLN A 50 11.07 -15.76 3.09
N GLN A 51 11.37 -17.04 2.85
CA GLN A 51 11.97 -17.93 3.86
C GLN A 51 13.33 -17.39 4.35
N LEU A 52 14.22 -17.01 3.42
CA LEU A 52 15.52 -16.43 3.75
C LEU A 52 15.36 -15.09 4.48
N PHE A 53 14.44 -14.25 4.02
CA PHE A 53 14.14 -12.96 4.62
C PHE A 53 13.66 -13.11 6.07
N TYR A 54 12.73 -14.04 6.31
CA TYR A 54 12.22 -14.36 7.65
C TYR A 54 13.33 -14.86 8.56
N ALA A 55 14.13 -15.83 8.11
CA ALA A 55 15.26 -16.37 8.87
C ALA A 55 16.32 -15.31 9.19
N SER A 56 16.54 -14.33 8.30
CA SER A 56 17.52 -13.27 8.51
C SER A 56 17.15 -12.33 9.66
N ASN A 57 15.85 -12.07 9.86
CA ASN A 57 15.29 -11.22 10.90
C ASN A 57 15.98 -9.83 11.05
N ARG A 58 16.46 -9.24 9.94
CA ARG A 58 17.18 -7.94 9.96
C ARG A 58 16.32 -6.75 9.55
N HIS A 59 15.45 -6.95 8.57
CA HIS A 59 14.63 -5.91 7.96
C HIS A 59 13.16 -6.32 7.98
N ALA A 60 12.27 -5.34 7.84
CA ALA A 60 10.85 -5.55 7.59
C ALA A 60 10.50 -5.03 6.20
N ILE A 61 9.46 -5.58 5.56
CA ILE A 61 8.95 -5.08 4.27
C ILE A 61 7.52 -4.64 4.48
N LEU A 62 7.21 -3.38 4.15
CA LEU A 62 5.84 -2.87 4.12
C LEU A 62 5.38 -2.69 2.67
N LEU A 63 4.24 -3.27 2.33
CA LEU A 63 3.57 -3.12 1.04
C LEU A 63 2.24 -2.41 1.24
N ILE A 64 2.10 -1.22 0.66
CA ILE A 64 0.88 -0.43 0.78
C ILE A 64 0.11 -0.50 -0.54
N PHE A 65 -1.17 -0.87 -0.46
CA PHE A 65 -2.05 -0.93 -1.61
C PHE A 65 -3.17 0.11 -1.50
N GLN A 66 -3.08 1.11 -2.38
CA GLN A 66 -4.10 2.14 -2.58
C GLN A 66 -4.71 2.03 -3.97
N ALA A 67 -6.04 2.04 -4.04
CA ALA A 67 -6.78 1.97 -5.29
C ALA A 67 -8.25 2.35 -5.07
N MET A 68 -8.91 2.80 -6.14
CA MET A 68 -10.37 2.96 -6.17
C MET A 68 -11.08 1.62 -5.94
N ASP A 69 -12.33 1.69 -5.50
CA ASP A 69 -13.16 0.50 -5.37
C ASP A 69 -13.27 -0.26 -6.71
N ALA A 70 -13.33 -1.59 -6.64
CA ALA A 70 -13.31 -2.51 -7.78
C ALA A 70 -12.02 -2.51 -8.64
N ALA A 71 -10.94 -1.84 -8.23
CA ALA A 71 -9.66 -1.87 -8.96
C ALA A 71 -8.88 -3.19 -8.86
N GLY A 72 -9.36 -4.17 -8.08
CA GLY A 72 -8.78 -5.53 -8.01
C GLY A 72 -7.65 -5.73 -6.99
N LYS A 73 -7.50 -4.81 -6.04
CA LYS A 73 -6.48 -4.86 -4.96
C LYS A 73 -6.48 -6.19 -4.19
N ASP A 74 -7.63 -6.66 -3.74
CA ASP A 74 -7.74 -7.89 -2.95
C ASP A 74 -7.34 -9.12 -3.76
N GLY A 75 -7.70 -9.15 -5.05
CA GLY A 75 -7.30 -10.20 -5.98
C GLY A 75 -5.78 -10.20 -6.21
N ALA A 76 -5.18 -9.03 -6.40
CA ALA A 76 -3.74 -8.89 -6.56
C ALA A 76 -2.98 -9.38 -5.33
N ILE A 77 -3.39 -8.96 -4.12
CA ILE A 77 -2.80 -9.42 -2.86
C ILE A 77 -2.91 -10.94 -2.75
N ARG A 78 -4.11 -11.50 -2.96
CA ARG A 78 -4.37 -12.95 -2.87
C ARG A 78 -3.47 -13.74 -3.81
N HIS A 79 -3.33 -13.31 -5.07
CA HIS A 79 -2.56 -14.05 -6.08
C HIS A 79 -1.05 -13.92 -5.90
N VAL A 80 -0.55 -12.73 -5.54
CA VAL A 80 0.89 -12.52 -5.35
C VAL A 80 1.39 -13.23 -4.08
N MET A 81 0.58 -13.22 -3.02
CA MET A 81 0.98 -13.77 -1.72
C MET A 81 0.64 -15.25 -1.56
N SER A 82 0.10 -15.93 -2.57
CA SER A 82 -0.38 -17.32 -2.43
C SER A 82 0.72 -18.35 -2.13
N GLY A 83 1.99 -18.02 -2.35
CA GLY A 83 3.14 -18.88 -2.02
C GLY A 83 3.93 -18.41 -0.80
N VAL A 84 3.54 -17.32 -0.15
CA VAL A 84 4.21 -16.80 1.04
C VAL A 84 3.76 -17.60 2.27
N ASN A 85 4.70 -17.96 3.16
CA ASN A 85 4.34 -18.60 4.41
C ASN A 85 3.54 -17.60 5.28
N PRO A 86 2.32 -17.92 5.72
CA PRO A 86 1.48 -17.01 6.50
C PRO A 86 2.13 -16.57 7.83
N GLN A 87 3.08 -17.33 8.39
CA GLN A 87 3.80 -16.92 9.61
C GLN A 87 4.72 -15.70 9.38
N GLY A 88 5.14 -15.46 8.15
CA GLY A 88 6.00 -14.34 7.77
C GLY A 88 5.27 -13.19 7.09
N CYS A 89 3.94 -13.21 7.04
CA CYS A 89 3.14 -12.21 6.35
C CYS A 89 1.88 -11.84 7.13
N GLN A 90 1.61 -10.55 7.26
CA GLN A 90 0.43 -10.03 7.95
C GLN A 90 -0.27 -8.98 7.08
N VAL A 91 -1.60 -9.01 7.08
CA VAL A 91 -2.44 -8.11 6.29
C VAL A 91 -3.33 -7.29 7.22
N PHE A 92 -3.19 -5.98 7.16
CA PHE A 92 -4.04 -5.03 7.86
C PHE A 92 -4.92 -4.30 6.86
N SER A 93 -6.23 -4.35 7.08
CA SER A 93 -7.21 -3.67 6.22
C SER A 93 -7.81 -2.49 6.97
N PHE A 94 -7.41 -1.28 6.60
CA PHE A 94 -7.87 -0.06 7.25
C PHE A 94 -9.26 0.30 6.75
N ARG A 95 -10.14 0.69 7.67
CA ARG A 95 -11.51 1.15 7.40
C ARG A 95 -11.67 2.55 7.98
N HIS A 96 -12.91 3.03 8.08
CA HIS A 96 -13.17 4.25 8.85
C HIS A 96 -12.65 4.08 10.30
N PRO A 97 -11.95 5.08 10.86
CA PRO A 97 -11.43 4.99 12.21
C PRO A 97 -12.53 4.71 13.24
N SER A 98 -12.22 3.84 14.19
CA SER A 98 -13.04 3.60 15.38
C SER A 98 -12.97 4.78 16.35
N ALA A 99 -13.88 4.82 17.33
CA ALA A 99 -13.86 5.85 18.37
C ALA A 99 -12.52 5.91 19.11
N ILE A 100 -11.88 4.76 19.38
CA ILE A 100 -10.56 4.72 20.03
C ILE A 100 -9.49 5.32 19.12
N GLU A 101 -9.51 5.00 17.83
CA GLU A 101 -8.53 5.52 16.87
C GLU A 101 -8.69 7.04 16.66
N LEU A 102 -9.90 7.57 16.76
CA LEU A 102 -10.17 9.02 16.68
C LEU A 102 -9.63 9.81 17.89
N GLU A 103 -9.38 9.17 19.02
CA GLU A 103 -8.72 9.79 20.19
C GLU A 103 -7.18 9.85 20.04
N HIS A 104 -6.64 9.32 18.94
CA HIS A 104 -5.23 9.37 18.60
C HIS A 104 -4.98 10.16 17.31
N ASP A 105 -3.71 10.45 17.01
CA ASP A 105 -3.37 11.03 15.72
C ASP A 105 -3.59 10.02 14.57
N PHE A 106 -3.78 10.54 13.36
CA PHE A 106 -4.13 9.74 12.18
C PHE A 106 -3.09 8.67 11.78
N LEU A 107 -1.84 8.78 12.26
CA LEU A 107 -0.79 7.80 11.98
C LEU A 107 -0.75 6.69 13.04
N TRP A 108 -1.37 6.87 14.20
CA TRP A 108 -1.24 5.97 15.34
C TRP A 108 -1.57 4.51 15.00
N CYS A 109 -2.75 4.25 14.41
CA CYS A 109 -3.18 2.88 14.12
C CYS A 109 -2.26 2.20 13.09
N SER A 110 -1.87 2.94 12.05
CA SER A 110 -0.96 2.44 11.02
C SER A 110 0.46 2.21 11.56
N THR A 111 0.91 3.05 12.51
CA THR A 111 2.23 2.92 13.14
C THR A 111 2.28 1.70 14.05
N ARG A 112 1.22 1.48 14.84
CA ARG A 112 1.06 0.28 15.68
C ARG A 112 1.14 -1.01 14.85
N ASP A 113 0.59 -0.98 13.64
CA ASP A 113 0.45 -2.16 12.77
C ASP A 113 1.64 -2.35 11.80
N LEU A 114 2.73 -1.58 11.95
CA LEU A 114 3.95 -1.76 11.17
C LEU A 114 4.54 -3.18 11.32
N PRO A 115 5.13 -3.76 10.26
CA PRO A 115 5.67 -5.10 10.32
C PRO A 115 6.93 -5.18 11.19
N GLU A 116 7.00 -6.26 11.97
CA GLU A 116 8.22 -6.66 12.67
C GLU A 116 9.30 -7.10 11.68
N ARG A 117 10.55 -7.18 12.16
CA ARG A 117 11.66 -7.71 11.35
C ARG A 117 11.39 -9.15 10.91
N GLY A 118 11.88 -9.50 9.73
CA GLY A 118 11.64 -10.77 9.07
C GLY A 118 10.23 -10.91 8.47
N ARG A 119 9.33 -9.94 8.67
CA ARG A 119 7.94 -10.02 8.21
C ARG A 119 7.63 -9.08 7.06
N ILE A 120 6.67 -9.51 6.25
CA ILE A 120 6.00 -8.70 5.23
C ILE A 120 4.69 -8.20 5.83
N GLY A 121 4.56 -6.89 5.98
CA GLY A 121 3.31 -6.21 6.31
C GLY A 121 2.63 -5.75 5.05
N ILE A 122 1.33 -6.00 4.92
CA ILE A 122 0.51 -5.55 3.81
C ILE A 122 -0.58 -4.65 4.36
N PHE A 123 -0.56 -3.40 3.94
CA PHE A 123 -1.60 -2.42 4.22
C PHE A 123 -2.58 -2.39 3.04
N ASN A 124 -3.78 -2.92 3.25
CA ASN A 124 -4.89 -2.80 2.33
C ASN A 124 -5.71 -1.55 2.70
N ARG A 125 -5.51 -0.45 1.94
CA ARG A 125 -5.65 0.93 2.45
C ARG A 125 -4.59 1.22 3.52
N SER A 126 -4.43 2.47 3.94
CA SER A 126 -3.34 2.91 4.84
C SER A 126 -3.58 4.35 5.30
N TYR A 127 -2.64 4.93 6.03
CA TYR A 127 -2.57 6.37 6.31
C TYR A 127 -2.70 7.30 5.08
N TYR A 128 -2.46 6.84 3.84
CA TYR A 128 -2.81 7.65 2.65
C TYR A 128 -4.31 7.99 2.51
N GLU A 129 -5.24 7.26 3.14
CA GLU A 129 -6.67 7.63 3.17
C GLU A 129 -6.87 9.04 3.76
N GLU A 130 -6.00 9.42 4.69
CA GLU A 130 -5.99 10.72 5.39
C GLU A 130 -5.57 11.89 4.49
N VAL A 131 -5.12 11.62 3.27
CA VAL A 131 -4.87 12.62 2.23
C VAL A 131 -5.60 12.31 0.91
N GLN A 132 -6.48 11.30 0.93
CA GLN A 132 -7.34 10.87 -0.17
C GLN A 132 -8.80 11.12 0.18
N ILE A 133 -9.49 10.19 0.84
CA ILE A 133 -10.92 10.32 1.15
C ILE A 133 -11.20 11.53 2.04
N VAL A 134 -10.35 11.79 3.03
CA VAL A 134 -10.49 12.96 3.93
C VAL A 134 -10.32 14.27 3.16
N ARG A 135 -9.57 14.27 2.06
CA ARG A 135 -9.42 15.44 1.18
C ARG A 135 -10.64 15.66 0.29
N VAL A 136 -11.33 14.59 -0.12
CA VAL A 136 -12.60 14.66 -0.85
C VAL A 136 -13.75 15.05 0.09
N HIS A 137 -13.70 14.59 1.34
CA HIS A 137 -14.69 14.80 2.39
C HIS A 137 -14.07 15.46 3.63
N PRO A 138 -13.71 16.77 3.57
CA PRO A 138 -13.03 17.47 4.67
C PRO A 138 -13.82 17.51 5.98
N GLU A 139 -15.14 17.28 5.94
CA GLU A 139 -15.98 17.16 7.12
C GLU A 139 -15.54 16.06 8.09
N ILE A 140 -14.81 15.04 7.62
CA ILE A 140 -14.25 13.96 8.44
C ILE A 140 -13.26 14.51 9.47
N LEU A 141 -12.51 15.58 9.13
CA LEU A 141 -11.54 16.21 10.04
C LEU A 141 -12.20 16.67 11.35
N ARG A 142 -13.50 17.00 11.33
CA ARG A 142 -14.24 17.40 12.54
C ARG A 142 -14.35 16.25 13.55
N ASN A 143 -14.43 15.01 13.06
CA ASN A 143 -14.51 13.83 13.92
C ASN A 143 -13.15 13.49 14.56
N GLU A 144 -12.06 14.00 13.99
CA GLU A 144 -10.70 13.88 14.53
C GLU A 144 -10.32 15.03 15.49
N GLY A 145 -11.30 15.81 15.94
CA GLY A 145 -11.07 16.95 16.83
C GLY A 145 -10.34 18.13 16.18
N LEU A 146 -10.09 18.09 14.86
CA LEU A 146 -9.43 19.16 14.14
C LEU A 146 -10.45 20.22 13.74
N ARG A 147 -10.16 21.49 14.08
CA ARG A 147 -10.91 22.63 13.52
C ARG A 147 -10.68 22.66 12.01
N MET A 148 -11.71 23.00 11.24
CA MET A 148 -11.59 23.19 9.80
C MET A 148 -10.56 24.30 9.50
N LEU A 149 -9.33 23.91 9.20
CA LEU A 149 -8.28 24.82 8.78
C LEU A 149 -8.50 25.13 7.28
N ASN A 150 -9.27 26.17 7.01
CA ASN A 150 -9.63 26.63 5.66
C ASN A 150 -8.45 27.17 4.82
N ASP A 151 -7.20 26.95 5.23
CA ASP A 151 -6.01 27.50 4.57
C ASP A 151 -5.19 26.45 3.78
N GLY A 152 -5.65 25.21 3.71
CA GLY A 152 -4.98 24.12 2.99
C GLY A 152 -3.63 23.70 3.60
N LYS A 153 -3.21 24.28 4.73
CA LYS A 153 -1.98 23.88 5.44
C LYS A 153 -2.09 22.47 6.00
N VAL A 154 -3.30 22.03 6.34
CA VAL A 154 -3.56 20.66 6.84
C VAL A 154 -2.96 19.60 5.91
N TRP A 155 -3.10 19.74 4.60
CA TRP A 155 -2.58 18.75 3.64
C TRP A 155 -1.05 18.75 3.60
N LYS A 156 -0.43 19.94 3.57
CA LYS A 156 1.03 20.07 3.61
C LYS A 156 1.59 19.46 4.89
N ASN A 157 0.93 19.69 6.03
CA ASN A 157 1.31 19.11 7.30
C ASN A 157 1.16 17.59 7.30
N ARG A 158 0.05 17.04 6.77
CA ARG A 158 -0.13 15.59 6.66
C ARG A 158 0.90 14.93 5.75
N TYR A 159 1.21 15.52 4.59
CA TYR A 159 2.29 15.01 3.73
C TYR A 159 3.63 14.98 4.45
N ARG A 160 3.94 16.04 5.21
CA ARG A 160 5.14 16.08 6.05
C ARG A 160 5.11 14.99 7.12
N SER A 161 4.02 14.85 7.89
CA SER A 161 3.87 13.81 8.91
C SER A 161 4.02 12.39 8.33
N ILE A 162 3.51 12.14 7.13
CA ILE A 162 3.67 10.83 6.44
C ILE A 162 5.12 10.59 6.04
N VAL A 163 5.85 11.62 5.59
CA VAL A 163 7.26 11.52 5.22
C VAL A 163 8.17 11.37 6.45
N ASP A 164 7.80 12.01 7.55
CA ASP A 164 8.56 12.03 8.81
C ASP A 164 8.26 10.81 9.72
N LEU A 165 7.37 9.89 9.29
CA LEU A 165 7.04 8.63 9.96
C LEU A 165 8.20 7.62 9.87
#